data_AF-A0A078AU97-F1
#
_entry.id   AF-A0A078AU97-F1
#
_cell.length_a   1.000
_cell.length_b   1.000
_cell.length_c   1.000
_cell.angle_alpha   90.00
_cell.angle_beta   90.00
_cell.angle_gamma   90.00
#
_symmetry.space_group_name_H-M   'P 1'
#
loop_
_entity.id
_entity.type
_entity.pdbx_description
1 polymer ?
#
loop_
_entity_poly.entity_id
_entity_poly.type
_entity_poly.pdbx_seq_one_letter_code
_entity_poly.pdbx_strand_id
1 'polypeptide(L)'
;MSYGQYFCETGCEMYLSSTAVNIEDSNLLVCGIAGELNYHGVNDDGADDAFVMRLSETGWVEWYTQLSFQTGGTFISTTVALVLEKVYSYLTSNSNTSSSRSQSIVRLDYSDGKLNWAKKLKLINPINPLIPLVIERISDMMMNPWKNTQILFQCKFFYNTNYQSMGNLMINDDNSNLTTNFMTLVQSIATPTTSYFVPGQIVYDQDDNYYNMEQILQQWKKL
;
A
#
# COMPACT_ATOMS: atom_id res chain seq x y z
N MET A 1 7.72 12.53 -6.05
CA MET A 1 8.98 12.59 -6.84
C MET A 1 8.82 11.63 -7.99
N SER A 2 8.98 12.06 -9.24
CA SER A 2 9.06 11.15 -10.40
C SER A 2 10.54 10.92 -10.71
N TYR A 3 10.91 9.69 -11.03
CA TYR A 3 12.21 9.35 -11.59
C TYR A 3 11.97 9.00 -13.06
N GLY A 4 12.58 9.73 -13.99
CA GLY A 4 12.36 9.55 -15.42
C GLY A 4 12.75 10.77 -16.26
N GLN A 5 13.16 10.52 -17.50
CA GLN A 5 13.63 11.53 -18.43
C GLN A 5 12.45 12.34 -19.01
N TYR A 6 12.55 13.67 -19.01
CA TYR A 6 11.52 14.59 -19.52
C TYR A 6 11.26 14.53 -21.05
N PHE A 7 11.99 13.67 -21.79
CA PHE A 7 11.99 13.64 -23.27
C PHE A 7 11.90 12.22 -23.86
N CYS A 8 11.21 11.31 -23.21
CA CYS A 8 10.83 10.04 -23.82
C CYS A 8 9.35 10.11 -24.23
N GLU A 9 9.09 10.07 -25.54
CA GLU A 9 7.74 9.97 -26.09
C GLU A 9 7.07 8.71 -25.51
N THR A 10 6.11 8.90 -24.59
CA THR A 10 5.22 7.88 -24.00
C THR A 10 5.90 6.65 -23.37
N GLY A 11 5.93 6.54 -22.03
CA GLY A 11 6.01 5.22 -21.36
C GLY A 11 7.24 4.89 -20.50
N CYS A 12 8.27 5.74 -20.40
CA CYS A 12 9.46 5.46 -19.56
C CYS A 12 9.36 6.00 -18.12
N GLU A 13 8.15 6.22 -17.61
CA GLU A 13 7.93 6.95 -16.36
C GLU A 13 7.88 6.00 -15.15
N MET A 14 8.52 6.40 -14.04
CA MET A 14 8.29 5.79 -12.73
C MET A 14 7.56 6.77 -11.83
N TYR A 15 6.36 6.38 -11.37
CA TYR A 15 5.55 7.15 -10.44
C TYR A 15 5.68 6.57 -9.03
N LEU A 16 6.33 7.32 -8.15
CA LEU A 16 6.47 6.95 -6.74
C LEU A 16 5.16 7.15 -5.98
N SER A 17 4.74 6.13 -5.24
CA SER A 17 3.54 6.16 -4.41
C SER A 17 3.84 6.39 -2.93
N SER A 18 4.95 5.84 -2.43
CA SER A 18 5.29 5.88 -1.01
C SER A 18 6.78 5.70 -0.80
N THR A 19 7.25 6.20 0.34
CA THR A 19 8.66 6.16 0.75
C THR A 19 8.77 5.78 2.21
N ALA A 20 9.79 5.00 2.56
CA ALA A 20 10.21 4.77 3.94
C ALA A 20 11.73 5.00 4.05
N VAL A 21 12.21 5.40 5.22
CA VAL A 21 13.64 5.64 5.47
C VAL A 21 14.13 4.61 6.47
N ASN A 22 15.29 4.01 6.21
CA ASN A 22 16.03 3.30 7.24
C ASN A 22 16.97 4.27 7.95
N ILE A 23 16.82 4.39 9.27
CA ILE A 23 17.63 5.33 10.07
C ILE A 23 19.05 4.81 10.32
N GLU A 24 19.29 3.51 10.17
CA GLU A 24 20.58 2.90 10.48
C GLU A 24 21.63 3.16 9.39
N ASP A 25 21.21 3.22 8.12
CA ASP A 25 22.09 3.42 6.97
C ASP A 25 21.68 4.61 6.08
N SER A 26 20.65 5.37 6.49
CA SER A 26 20.09 6.51 5.76
C SER A 26 19.54 6.18 4.36
N ASN A 27 19.36 4.90 4.04
CA ASN A 27 18.84 4.50 2.73
C ASN A 27 17.31 4.63 2.68
N LEU A 28 16.81 4.98 1.50
CA LEU A 28 15.40 5.23 1.23
C LEU A 28 14.79 4.02 0.50
N LEU A 29 13.69 3.50 1.01
CA LEU A 29 12.83 2.59 0.27
C LEU A 29 11.78 3.40 -0.47
N VAL A 30 11.57 3.08 -1.74
CA VAL A 30 10.51 3.67 -2.55
C VAL A 30 9.72 2.58 -3.25
N CYS A 31 8.44 2.83 -3.49
CA CYS A 31 7.63 1.94 -4.29
C CYS A 31 6.71 2.72 -5.23
N GLY A 32 6.18 2.04 -6.23
CA GLY A 32 5.28 2.68 -7.17
C GLY A 32 4.88 1.81 -8.33
N ILE A 33 4.70 2.47 -9.46
CA ILE A 33 4.35 1.91 -10.76
C ILE A 33 5.37 2.40 -11.79
N ALA A 34 5.84 1.49 -12.63
CA ALA A 34 6.79 1.72 -13.69
C ALA A 34 6.12 1.42 -15.04
N GLY A 35 6.19 2.38 -15.96
CA GLY A 35 5.57 2.28 -17.27
C GLY A 35 6.21 1.20 -18.16
N GLU A 36 5.49 0.78 -19.19
CA GLU A 36 5.89 -0.31 -20.09
C GLU A 36 7.30 -0.13 -20.74
N LEU A 37 7.75 1.11 -20.95
CA LEU A 37 9.06 1.41 -21.58
C LEU A 37 10.11 1.87 -20.56
N ASN A 38 9.91 1.58 -19.27
CA ASN A 38 10.89 1.96 -18.26
C ASN A 38 12.19 1.13 -18.40
N TYR A 39 13.35 1.76 -18.22
CA TYR A 39 14.66 1.09 -18.35
C TYR A 39 15.06 0.23 -17.14
N HIS A 40 14.27 0.27 -16.06
CA HIS A 40 14.61 -0.37 -14.79
C HIS A 40 13.92 -1.73 -14.58
N GLY A 41 12.90 -2.04 -15.39
CA GLY A 41 12.13 -3.28 -15.37
C GLY A 41 11.97 -3.87 -16.77
N VAL A 42 11.44 -5.09 -16.83
CA VAL A 42 11.12 -5.75 -18.10
C VAL A 42 9.60 -5.84 -18.20
N ASN A 43 8.97 -4.90 -18.90
CA ASN A 43 7.53 -4.84 -19.04
C ASN A 43 7.13 -5.26 -20.46
N ASP A 44 7.37 -6.52 -20.82
CA ASP A 44 7.21 -7.05 -22.18
C ASP A 44 5.74 -7.31 -22.58
N ASP A 45 4.78 -7.13 -21.66
CA ASP A 45 3.36 -7.38 -21.90
C ASP A 45 2.55 -6.11 -22.24
N GLY A 46 3.21 -4.95 -22.36
CA GLY A 46 2.58 -3.68 -22.68
C GLY A 46 1.73 -3.11 -21.53
N ALA A 47 2.02 -3.52 -20.29
CA ALA A 47 1.35 -3.04 -19.10
C ALA A 47 2.36 -2.44 -18.10
N ASP A 48 1.83 -1.56 -17.25
CA ASP A 48 2.61 -0.96 -16.17
C ASP A 48 2.77 -1.93 -15.00
N ASP A 49 3.98 -1.97 -14.44
CA ASP A 49 4.35 -2.89 -13.38
C ASP A 49 4.65 -2.20 -12.05
N ALA A 50 4.27 -2.87 -10.98
CA ALA A 50 4.60 -2.45 -9.63
C ALA A 50 6.07 -2.75 -9.33
N PHE A 51 6.69 -1.86 -8.55
CA PHE A 51 8.07 -2.07 -8.09
C PHE A 51 8.27 -1.60 -6.65
N VAL A 52 9.34 -2.12 -6.05
CA VAL A 52 9.97 -1.61 -4.84
C VAL A 52 11.47 -1.47 -5.11
N MET A 53 12.08 -0.42 -4.58
CA MET A 53 13.48 -0.10 -4.79
C MET A 53 14.09 0.48 -3.51
N ARG A 54 15.36 0.16 -3.28
CA ARG A 54 16.17 0.82 -2.25
C ARG A 54 17.19 1.74 -2.90
N LEU A 55 17.19 2.98 -2.44
CA LEU A 55 18.11 4.02 -2.85
C LEU A 55 19.07 4.32 -1.70
N SER A 56 20.34 4.54 -2.03
CA SER A 56 21.31 5.02 -1.08
C SER A 56 21.03 6.47 -0.65
N GLU A 57 21.65 6.93 0.43
CA GLU A 57 21.58 8.35 0.84
C GLU A 57 22.03 9.35 -0.26
N THR A 58 22.82 8.87 -1.24
CA THR A 58 23.29 9.67 -2.38
C THR A 58 22.49 9.44 -3.66
N GLY A 59 21.43 8.61 -3.61
CA GLY A 59 20.52 8.34 -4.72
C GLY A 59 20.95 7.19 -5.64
N TRP A 60 21.97 6.40 -5.28
CA TRP A 60 22.30 5.18 -6.01
C TRP A 60 21.24 4.11 -5.82
N VAL A 61 20.90 3.38 -6.88
CA VAL A 61 20.03 2.21 -6.76
C VAL A 61 20.83 1.05 -6.17
N GLU A 62 20.54 0.70 -4.92
CA GLU A 62 21.15 -0.46 -4.24
C GLU A 62 20.55 -1.76 -4.78
N TRP A 63 19.23 -1.78 -4.95
CA TRP A 63 18.49 -2.85 -5.61
C TRP A 63 17.13 -2.38 -6.09
N TYR A 64 16.58 -3.10 -7.08
CA TYR A 64 15.26 -2.89 -7.66
C TYR A 64 14.53 -4.23 -7.77
N THR A 65 13.25 -4.27 -7.43
CA THR A 65 12.42 -5.47 -7.52
C THR A 65 11.09 -5.15 -8.19
N GLN A 66 10.87 -5.76 -9.35
CA GLN A 66 9.59 -5.77 -10.04
C GLN A 66 8.66 -6.80 -9.39
N LEU A 67 7.42 -6.41 -9.08
CA LEU A 67 6.48 -7.23 -8.31
C LEU A 67 5.39 -7.91 -9.17
N SER A 68 5.22 -7.52 -10.43
CA SER A 68 4.10 -7.94 -11.29
C SER A 68 4.47 -8.36 -12.71
N PHE A 69 5.70 -8.85 -12.91
CA PHE A 69 6.21 -9.27 -14.21
C PHE A 69 5.29 -10.23 -15.00
N GLN A 70 4.97 -9.87 -16.25
CA GLN A 70 4.20 -10.67 -17.22
C GLN A 70 2.84 -11.16 -16.69
N THR A 71 2.18 -10.32 -15.90
CA THR A 71 0.85 -10.63 -15.36
C THR A 71 -0.27 -10.27 -16.32
N GLY A 72 0.01 -9.51 -17.41
CA GLY A 72 -0.97 -9.12 -18.41
C GLY A 72 -1.95 -8.04 -17.93
N GLY A 73 -1.58 -7.26 -16.91
CA GLY A 73 -2.42 -6.20 -16.36
C GLY A 73 -1.60 -5.13 -15.64
N THR A 74 -2.20 -3.96 -15.44
CA THR A 74 -1.54 -2.85 -14.74
C THR A 74 -1.56 -3.04 -13.23
N PHE A 75 -0.38 -2.99 -12.60
CA PHE A 75 -0.20 -3.11 -11.15
C PHE A 75 0.52 -1.90 -10.56
N ILE A 76 0.25 -1.63 -9.28
CA ILE A 76 0.92 -0.59 -8.51
C ILE A 76 1.25 -1.09 -7.11
N SER A 77 2.44 -0.73 -6.62
CA SER A 77 2.77 -0.80 -5.21
C SER A 77 2.42 0.53 -4.54
N THR A 78 1.41 0.56 -3.67
CA THR A 78 0.86 1.83 -3.17
C THR A 78 1.47 2.32 -1.86
N THR A 79 2.14 1.44 -1.12
CA THR A 79 2.79 1.77 0.15
C THR A 79 3.99 0.85 0.41
N VAL A 80 4.99 1.35 1.13
CA VAL A 80 6.15 0.60 1.58
C VAL A 80 6.45 0.89 3.04
N ALA A 81 6.83 -0.14 3.80
CA ALA A 81 7.28 0.00 5.18
C ALA A 81 8.50 -0.88 5.43
N LEU A 82 9.41 -0.42 6.30
CA LEU A 82 10.49 -1.22 6.85
C LEU A 82 10.09 -1.68 8.25
N VAL A 83 10.17 -2.98 8.48
CA VAL A 83 9.85 -3.61 9.76
C VAL A 83 10.99 -4.58 10.05
N LEU A 84 11.92 -4.14 10.92
CA LEU A 84 13.23 -4.78 11.07
C LEU A 84 13.94 -4.88 9.71
N GLU A 85 14.59 -6.00 9.40
CA GLU A 85 15.30 -6.23 8.12
C GLU A 85 14.37 -6.69 6.98
N LYS A 86 13.06 -6.44 7.10
CA LYS A 86 12.05 -6.87 6.12
C LYS A 86 11.28 -5.67 5.57
N VAL A 87 11.15 -5.65 4.26
CA VAL A 87 10.37 -4.64 3.52
C VAL A 87 8.99 -5.19 3.23
N TYR A 88 7.97 -4.43 3.56
CA TYR A 88 6.59 -4.76 3.26
C TYR A 88 6.04 -3.78 2.25
N SER A 89 5.26 -4.27 1.31
CA SER A 89 4.55 -3.43 0.35
C SER A 89 3.17 -4.03 0.03
N TYR A 90 2.25 -3.17 -0.40
CA TYR A 90 0.96 -3.60 -0.91
C TYR A 90 0.90 -3.47 -2.43
N LEU A 91 0.70 -4.61 -3.08
CA LEU A 91 0.52 -4.77 -4.52
C LEU A 91 -0.97 -4.84 -4.84
N THR A 92 -1.44 -4.04 -5.80
CA THR A 92 -2.81 -4.14 -6.33
C THR A 92 -2.86 -3.91 -7.84
N SER A 93 -3.75 -4.62 -8.53
CA SER A 93 -4.11 -4.32 -9.92
C SER A 93 -5.10 -3.16 -10.01
N ASN A 94 -5.10 -2.45 -11.15
CA ASN A 94 -6.07 -1.39 -11.44
C ASN A 94 -7.43 -1.95 -11.93
N SER A 95 -8.19 -2.58 -11.02
CA SER A 95 -9.55 -3.08 -11.32
C SER A 95 -10.58 -2.59 -10.31
N ASN A 96 -11.75 -2.16 -10.78
CA ASN A 96 -12.82 -1.65 -9.91
C ASN A 96 -13.75 -2.74 -9.36
N THR A 97 -13.51 -4.02 -9.65
CA THR A 97 -14.38 -5.12 -9.21
C THR A 97 -13.65 -6.13 -8.33
N SER A 98 -14.37 -6.69 -7.35
CA SER A 98 -13.84 -7.67 -6.39
C SER A 98 -13.32 -8.94 -7.04
N SER A 99 -13.95 -9.36 -8.14
CA SER A 99 -13.68 -10.64 -8.81
C SER A 99 -12.45 -10.59 -9.71
N SER A 100 -12.05 -9.41 -10.19
CA SER A 100 -10.88 -9.25 -11.06
C SER A 100 -9.75 -8.42 -10.45
N ARG A 101 -9.90 -7.94 -9.21
CA ARG A 101 -8.81 -7.26 -8.49
C ARG A 101 -7.84 -8.28 -7.89
N SER A 102 -6.61 -8.26 -8.39
CA SER A 102 -5.47 -8.93 -7.80
C SER A 102 -4.86 -8.04 -6.73
N GLN A 103 -4.69 -8.57 -5.52
CA GLN A 103 -4.14 -7.84 -4.37
C GLN A 103 -3.30 -8.75 -3.49
N SER A 104 -2.17 -8.25 -3.00
CA SER A 104 -1.29 -8.96 -2.07
C SER A 104 -0.49 -8.01 -1.20
N ILE A 105 -0.18 -8.44 0.02
CA ILE A 105 0.98 -7.91 0.74
C ILE A 105 2.19 -8.73 0.30
N VAL A 106 3.29 -8.04 -0.02
CA VAL A 106 4.58 -8.66 -0.35
C VAL A 106 5.57 -8.41 0.79
N ARG A 107 6.45 -9.38 1.02
CA ARG A 107 7.59 -9.24 1.93
C ARG A 107 8.88 -9.51 1.19
N LEU A 108 9.81 -8.55 1.25
CA LEU A 108 11.14 -8.63 0.67
C LEU A 108 12.22 -8.56 1.76
N ASP A 109 13.39 -9.10 1.46
CA ASP A 109 14.59 -8.89 2.26
C ASP A 109 15.15 -7.48 2.02
N TYR A 110 15.47 -6.76 3.10
CA TYR A 110 15.97 -5.39 3.00
C TYR A 110 17.34 -5.28 2.31
N SER A 111 18.19 -6.30 2.46
CA SER A 111 19.55 -6.32 1.96
C SER A 111 19.63 -6.35 0.43
N ASP A 112 18.76 -7.10 -0.23
CA ASP A 112 18.88 -7.44 -1.65
C ASP A 112 17.55 -7.39 -2.44
N GLY A 113 16.44 -7.01 -1.79
CA GLY A 113 15.11 -6.95 -2.42
C GLY A 113 14.50 -8.33 -2.71
N LYS A 114 15.08 -9.43 -2.23
CA LYS A 114 14.59 -10.77 -2.55
C LYS A 114 13.19 -11.00 -1.99
N LEU A 115 12.27 -11.45 -2.85
CA LEU A 115 10.92 -11.83 -2.45
C LEU A 115 10.95 -13.06 -1.52
N ASN A 116 10.42 -12.89 -0.30
CA ASN A 116 10.18 -14.01 0.60
C ASN A 116 8.83 -14.69 0.29
N TRP A 117 7.77 -13.88 0.21
CA TRP A 117 6.41 -14.32 -0.08
C TRP A 117 5.53 -13.16 -0.53
N ALA A 118 4.43 -13.51 -1.20
CA ALA A 118 3.30 -12.63 -1.49
C ALA A 118 2.03 -13.31 -0.98
N LYS A 119 1.25 -12.61 -0.14
CA LYS A 119 0.05 -13.17 0.50
C LYS A 119 -1.16 -12.27 0.26
N LYS A 120 -2.24 -12.90 -0.19
CA LYS A 120 -3.54 -12.25 -0.32
C LYS A 120 -4.18 -12.08 1.05
N LEU A 121 -4.68 -10.89 1.35
CA LEU A 121 -5.53 -10.66 2.52
C LEU A 121 -6.96 -11.15 2.23
N LYS A 122 -7.48 -12.00 3.11
CA LYS A 122 -8.88 -12.39 3.15
C LYS A 122 -9.56 -11.64 4.29
N LEU A 123 -10.48 -10.74 3.95
CA LEU A 123 -11.20 -9.95 4.92
C LEU A 123 -12.58 -10.51 5.20
N ILE A 124 -13.02 -10.35 6.44
CA ILE A 124 -14.41 -10.57 6.85
C ILE A 124 -14.96 -9.22 7.25
N ASN A 125 -16.12 -8.86 6.71
CA ASN A 125 -16.80 -7.63 7.09
C ASN A 125 -17.33 -7.76 8.53
N PRO A 126 -16.81 -6.96 9.49
CA PRO A 126 -17.23 -7.08 10.88
C PRO A 126 -18.64 -6.52 11.12
N ILE A 127 -19.17 -5.68 10.22
CA ILE A 127 -20.50 -5.09 10.35
C ILE A 127 -21.56 -6.00 9.71
N ASN A 128 -21.30 -6.52 8.50
CA ASN A 128 -22.19 -7.46 7.84
C ASN A 128 -21.40 -8.53 7.04
N PRO A 129 -21.19 -9.74 7.60
CA PRO A 129 -20.40 -10.80 6.97
C PRO A 129 -20.90 -11.28 5.60
N LEU A 130 -22.15 -11.00 5.24
CA LEU A 130 -22.73 -11.35 3.93
C LEU A 130 -22.29 -10.39 2.81
N ILE A 131 -21.77 -9.21 3.16
CA ILE A 131 -21.29 -8.22 2.21
C ILE A 131 -19.76 -8.29 2.14
N PRO A 132 -19.17 -8.70 1.00
CA PRO A 132 -17.73 -8.79 0.86
C PRO A 132 -17.08 -7.40 0.92
N LEU A 133 -16.01 -7.29 1.71
CA LEU A 133 -15.11 -6.13 1.67
C LEU A 133 -13.98 -6.38 0.69
N VAL A 134 -13.71 -5.38 -0.16
CA VAL A 134 -12.59 -5.39 -1.10
C VAL A 134 -11.68 -4.25 -0.71
N ILE A 135 -10.36 -4.49 -0.64
CA ILE A 135 -9.40 -3.40 -0.46
C ILE A 135 -9.17 -2.76 -1.82
N GLU A 136 -9.53 -1.49 -1.95
CA GLU A 136 -9.16 -0.67 -3.11
C GLU A 136 -7.70 -0.25 -3.01
N ARG A 137 -7.28 0.23 -1.84
CA ARG A 137 -5.94 0.78 -1.66
C ARG A 137 -5.51 0.65 -0.22
N ILE A 138 -4.23 0.38 -0.03
CA ILE A 138 -3.55 0.55 1.25
C ILE A 138 -2.59 1.73 1.13
N SER A 139 -2.60 2.59 2.13
CA SER A 139 -1.69 3.73 2.27
C SER A 139 -1.09 3.73 3.66
N ASP A 140 0.00 4.50 3.83
CA ASP A 140 0.59 4.81 5.14
C ASP A 140 0.90 3.58 6.00
N MET A 141 1.52 2.57 5.39
CA MET A 141 1.99 1.40 6.12
C MET A 141 3.13 1.78 7.06
N MET A 142 3.02 1.36 8.32
CA MET A 142 3.98 1.67 9.37
C MET A 142 4.13 0.51 10.36
N MET A 143 5.35 0.30 10.84
CA MET A 143 5.64 -0.61 11.94
C MET A 143 5.04 -0.07 13.23
N ASN A 144 4.54 -0.95 14.11
CA ASN A 144 4.31 -0.61 15.51
C ASN A 144 5.66 -0.58 16.26
N PRO A 145 6.18 0.58 16.71
CA PRO A 145 7.50 0.65 17.34
C PRO A 145 7.61 -0.08 18.68
N TRP A 146 6.52 -0.41 19.39
CA TRP A 146 6.59 -1.27 20.59
C TRP A 146 6.43 -2.76 20.30
N LYS A 147 5.95 -3.11 19.10
CA LYS A 147 5.80 -4.49 18.68
C LYS A 147 6.16 -4.63 17.20
N ASN A 148 7.45 -4.85 16.96
CA ASN A 148 8.10 -4.98 15.65
C ASN A 148 7.61 -6.16 14.77
N THR A 149 6.61 -6.92 15.19
CA THR A 149 5.89 -7.91 14.39
C THR A 149 4.57 -7.39 13.85
N GLN A 150 4.15 -6.20 14.29
CA GLN A 150 2.90 -5.58 13.90
C GLN A 150 3.11 -4.45 12.90
N ILE A 151 2.24 -4.44 11.90
CA ILE A 151 2.24 -3.47 10.82
C ILE A 151 0.84 -2.90 10.74
N LEU A 152 0.71 -1.60 10.95
CA LEU A 152 -0.52 -0.85 10.80
C LEU A 152 -0.55 -0.23 9.40
N PHE A 153 -1.73 -0.18 8.80
CA PHE A 153 -1.91 0.56 7.56
C PHE A 153 -3.35 1.04 7.39
N GLN A 154 -3.47 2.17 6.70
CA GLN A 154 -4.76 2.75 6.32
C GLN A 154 -5.29 2.01 5.08
N CYS A 155 -6.57 1.68 5.10
CA CYS A 155 -7.24 0.98 4.03
C CYS A 155 -8.41 1.81 3.50
N LYS A 156 -8.56 1.76 2.17
CA LYS A 156 -9.76 2.15 1.47
C LYS A 156 -10.45 0.90 0.96
N PHE A 157 -11.73 0.74 1.27
CA PHE A 157 -12.53 -0.44 0.96
C PHE A 157 -13.69 -0.11 0.02
N PHE A 158 -14.10 -1.06 -0.82
CA PHE A 158 -15.41 -1.04 -1.47
C PHE A 158 -16.45 -1.87 -0.70
N TYR A 159 -17.68 -1.35 -0.62
CA TYR A 159 -18.85 -2.00 -0.02
C TYR A 159 -19.86 -2.44 -1.08
N ASN A 160 -19.79 -3.68 -1.56
CA ASN A 160 -20.73 -4.32 -2.54
C ASN A 160 -20.94 -3.63 -3.91
N THR A 161 -20.75 -2.32 -4.00
CA THR A 161 -20.86 -1.40 -5.13
C THR A 161 -19.88 -0.25 -4.88
N ASN A 162 -19.75 0.70 -5.80
CA ASN A 162 -18.72 1.77 -5.87
C ASN A 162 -18.57 2.70 -4.63
N TYR A 163 -19.22 2.39 -3.52
CA TYR A 163 -19.09 3.13 -2.27
C TYR A 163 -17.79 2.79 -1.56
N GLN A 164 -17.01 3.83 -1.34
CA GLN A 164 -15.72 3.75 -0.68
C GLN A 164 -15.91 3.99 0.82
N SER A 165 -15.28 3.16 1.63
CA SER A 165 -15.22 3.30 3.08
C SER A 165 -13.78 3.25 3.52
N MET A 166 -13.45 3.98 4.59
CA MET A 166 -12.10 3.98 5.15
C MET A 166 -12.05 3.12 6.38
N GLY A 167 -10.87 2.61 6.67
CA GLY A 167 -10.60 1.91 7.89
C GLY A 167 -9.13 1.61 8.02
N ASN A 168 -8.77 0.84 9.03
CA ASN A 168 -7.39 0.52 9.29
C ASN A 168 -7.30 -0.96 9.64
N LEU A 169 -6.19 -1.54 9.26
CA LEU A 169 -5.87 -2.92 9.58
C LEU A 169 -4.50 -2.93 10.23
N MET A 170 -4.40 -3.72 11.29
CA MET A 170 -3.10 -4.06 11.85
C MET A 170 -2.90 -5.55 11.68
N ILE A 171 -1.86 -5.90 10.94
CA ILE A 171 -1.45 -7.29 10.77
C ILE A 171 -0.32 -7.61 11.74
N ASN A 172 -0.24 -8.86 12.14
CA ASN A 172 0.88 -9.44 12.87
C ASN A 172 1.54 -10.47 11.94
N ASP A 173 2.83 -10.27 11.65
CA ASP A 173 3.67 -11.27 10.99
C ASP A 173 4.40 -12.09 12.03
N ASP A 174 4.09 -13.39 12.10
CA ASP A 174 4.79 -14.36 12.95
C ASP A 174 5.85 -15.17 12.19
N ASN A 175 6.27 -14.68 11.02
CA ASN A 175 7.10 -15.32 10.00
C ASN A 175 6.43 -16.45 9.21
N SER A 176 5.37 -17.05 9.73
CA SER A 176 4.66 -18.15 9.06
C SER A 176 3.38 -17.65 8.38
N ASN A 177 2.65 -16.75 9.03
CA ASN A 177 1.32 -16.28 8.66
C ASN A 177 1.19 -14.78 8.91
N LEU A 178 0.32 -14.17 8.10
CA LEU A 178 -0.19 -12.84 8.39
C LEU A 178 -1.56 -13.00 9.02
N THR A 179 -1.68 -12.56 10.27
CA THR A 179 -2.95 -12.59 11.01
C THR A 179 -3.36 -11.19 11.40
N THR A 180 -4.66 -10.97 11.61
CA THR A 180 -5.15 -9.70 12.14
C THR A 180 -6.26 -9.98 13.13
N ASN A 181 -6.20 -9.30 14.27
CA ASN A 181 -7.29 -9.23 15.26
C ASN A 181 -7.81 -7.80 15.40
N PHE A 182 -7.31 -6.88 14.57
CA PHE A 182 -7.60 -5.47 14.67
C PHE A 182 -7.98 -4.92 13.30
N MET A 183 -9.26 -4.54 13.21
CA MET A 183 -9.81 -3.83 12.08
C MET A 183 -10.66 -2.70 12.63
N THR A 184 -10.41 -1.49 12.15
CA THR A 184 -11.38 -0.40 12.25
C THR A 184 -12.00 -0.20 10.89
N LEU A 185 -13.31 0.00 10.85
CA LEU A 185 -14.05 0.22 9.61
C LEU A 185 -15.09 1.29 9.86
N VAL A 186 -15.03 2.36 9.08
CA VAL A 186 -15.99 3.46 9.13
C VAL A 186 -17.00 3.23 8.02
N GLN A 187 -18.24 2.95 8.40
CA GLN A 187 -19.36 2.85 7.47
C GLN A 187 -20.26 4.09 7.61
N SER A 188 -20.59 4.72 6.48
CA SER A 188 -21.60 5.79 6.47
C SER A 188 -22.97 5.21 6.82
N ILE A 189 -23.72 5.93 7.66
CA ILE A 189 -25.08 5.56 8.10
C ILE A 189 -26.10 5.81 6.96
N ALA A 190 -25.77 6.70 6.02
CA ALA A 190 -26.57 6.98 4.82
C ALA A 190 -25.78 6.60 3.56
N THR A 191 -26.48 6.09 2.54
CA THR A 191 -25.88 5.82 1.22
C THR A 191 -25.38 7.14 0.62
N PRO A 192 -24.05 7.31 0.43
CA PRO A 192 -23.53 8.55 -0.14
C PRO A 192 -24.08 8.76 -1.55
N THR A 193 -24.52 9.97 -1.88
CA THR A 193 -24.97 10.30 -3.23
C THR A 193 -23.81 10.60 -4.18
N THR A 194 -22.59 10.75 -3.65
CA THR A 194 -21.35 10.96 -4.40
C THR A 194 -20.22 10.11 -3.82
N SER A 195 -19.31 9.63 -4.66
CA SER A 195 -18.24 8.66 -4.33
C SER A 195 -17.06 9.24 -3.53
N TYR A 196 -17.25 10.34 -2.81
CA TYR A 196 -16.17 11.06 -2.16
C TYR A 196 -16.40 11.09 -0.66
N PHE A 197 -15.87 10.10 0.07
CA PHE A 197 -15.67 10.30 1.51
C PHE A 197 -14.19 10.27 1.88
N VAL A 198 -13.86 11.30 2.67
CA VAL A 198 -12.56 11.90 3.00
C VAL A 198 -12.09 11.41 4.40
N PRO A 199 -10.87 11.75 4.86
CA PRO A 199 -9.89 10.82 5.38
C PRO A 199 -10.08 10.47 6.86
N GLY A 200 -9.72 9.24 7.22
CA GLY A 200 -9.35 8.91 8.60
C GLY A 200 -7.88 8.52 8.61
N GLN A 201 -6.98 9.45 8.92
CA GLN A 201 -5.57 9.11 9.10
C GLN A 201 -5.41 8.55 10.51
N ILE A 202 -4.79 7.40 10.68
CA ILE A 202 -4.28 7.02 12.00
C ILE A 202 -2.85 7.50 12.10
N VAL A 203 -2.62 8.38 13.05
CA VAL A 203 -1.28 8.70 13.54
C VAL A 203 -1.08 7.89 14.80
N TYR A 204 0.02 7.14 14.83
CA TYR A 204 0.46 6.49 16.03
C TYR A 204 1.19 7.52 16.89
N ASP A 205 0.72 7.72 18.12
CA ASP A 205 1.37 8.59 19.08
C ASP A 205 2.44 7.80 19.84
N GLN A 206 3.71 8.09 19.58
CA GLN A 206 4.86 7.37 20.16
C GLN A 206 5.08 7.64 21.65
N ASP A 207 4.36 8.59 22.25
CA ASP A 207 4.52 8.92 23.66
C ASP A 207 3.45 8.23 24.53
N ASP A 208 2.22 8.10 24.01
CA ASP A 208 1.05 7.72 24.82
C ASP A 208 0.55 6.28 24.63
N ASN A 209 1.09 5.51 23.68
CA ASN A 209 0.65 4.13 23.40
C ASN A 209 -0.84 3.98 23.04
N TYR A 210 -1.32 4.93 22.20
CA TYR A 210 -2.65 4.89 21.61
C TYR A 210 -2.60 5.06 20.09
N TYR A 211 -3.58 4.46 19.41
CA TYR A 211 -3.87 4.72 18.00
C TYR A 211 -4.93 5.80 17.92
N ASN A 212 -4.57 7.00 17.45
CA ASN A 212 -5.54 8.08 17.25
C ASN A 212 -6.02 8.09 15.81
N MET A 213 -7.34 7.91 15.62
CA MET A 213 -8.00 8.27 14.36
C MET A 213 -8.14 9.79 14.33
N GLU A 214 -7.28 10.48 13.59
CA GLU A 214 -7.56 11.85 13.19
C GLU A 214 -8.58 11.83 12.06
N GLN A 215 -9.83 12.12 12.41
CA GLN A 215 -10.79 12.58 11.42
C GLN A 215 -10.41 14.01 11.07
N ILE A 216 -9.93 14.26 9.84
CA ILE A 216 -9.91 15.61 9.30
C ILE A 216 -11.37 15.97 9.01
N LEU A 217 -12.08 16.39 10.05
CA LEU A 217 -13.35 17.08 9.92
C LEU A 217 -13.05 18.43 9.26
N GLN A 218 -13.06 18.46 7.93
CA GLN A 218 -13.33 19.72 7.23
C GLN A 218 -14.70 20.19 7.73
N GLN A 219 -14.65 21.22 8.58
CA GLN A 219 -15.80 21.88 9.16
C GLN A 219 -16.69 22.42 8.03
N TRP A 220 -17.68 21.65 7.60
CA TRP A 220 -18.89 22.23 7.01
C TRP A 220 -19.75 22.77 8.15
N LYS A 221 -19.28 23.86 8.79
CA LYS A 221 -20.20 24.74 9.50
C LYS A 221 -21.06 25.41 8.42
N LYS A 222 -22.36 25.13 8.48
CA LYS A 222 -23.41 25.80 7.72
C LYS A 222 -23.12 27.31 7.65
N LEU A 223 -22.97 27.83 6.43
CA LEU A 223 -23.38 29.20 6.12
C LEU A 223 -24.88 29.18 5.83
#